data_AF-A0A7W5P9Q0-F1
#
_entry.id   AF-A0A7W5P9Q0-F1
#
_cell.length_a   1.000
_cell.length_b   1.000
_cell.length_c   1.000
_cell.angle_alpha   90.00
_cell.angle_beta   90.00
_cell.angle_gamma   90.00
#
_symmetry.space_group_name_H-M   'P 1'
#
loop_
_entity.id
_entity.type
_entity.pdbx_description
1 polymer ?
#
loop_
_entity_poly.entity_id
_entity_poly.type
_entity_poly.pdbx_seq_one_letter_code
_entity_poly.pdbx_strand_id
1 'polypeptide(L)' 'MKITSVTTTVSSVAKDHPVRDAIQTLDRDGRCLVRIETDDGVVGESSTYFGREEASPALLAHLVD' A
#
# COMPACT_ATOMS: atom_id res chain seq x y z
N MET A 1 -7.48 -7.66 23.85
CA MET A 1 -6.97 -6.77 22.80
C MET A 1 -5.47 -6.82 22.66
N LYS A 2 -5.01 -7.84 21.93
CA LYS A 2 -3.67 -7.96 21.39
C LYS A 2 -3.77 -8.14 19.88
N ILE A 3 -2.84 -7.55 19.14
CA ILE A 3 -2.69 -7.82 17.72
C ILE A 3 -2.17 -9.26 17.56
N THR A 4 -2.79 -10.02 16.67
CA THR A 4 -2.47 -11.43 16.39
C THR A 4 -1.91 -11.62 14.99
N SER A 5 -2.29 -10.75 14.05
CA SER A 5 -1.83 -10.80 12.68
C SER A 5 -1.72 -9.40 12.12
N VAL A 6 -0.65 -9.16 11.38
CA VAL A 6 -0.47 -7.99 10.51
C VAL A 6 -0.13 -8.55 9.14
N THR A 7 -0.89 -8.16 8.13
CA THR A 7 -0.67 -8.58 6.75
C THR A 7 -0.59 -7.36 5.86
N THR A 8 0.37 -7.41 4.94
CA THR A 8 0.50 -6.41 3.89
C THR A 8 0.17 -7.04 2.54
N THR A 9 -0.57 -6.32 1.71
CA THR A 9 -0.86 -6.71 0.33
C THR A 9 -0.50 -5.58 -0.60
N VAL A 10 0.26 -5.90 -1.63
CA VAL A 10 0.87 -4.92 -2.52
C VAL A 10 0.37 -5.09 -3.94
N SER A 11 0.08 -3.97 -4.60
CA SER A 11 -0.15 -3.91 -6.04
C SER A 11 0.55 -2.68 -6.61
N SER A 12 1.03 -2.78 -7.84
CA SER A 12 1.53 -1.64 -8.61
C SER A 12 1.33 -1.92 -10.08
N VAL A 13 0.43 -1.18 -10.71
CA VAL A 13 0.10 -1.34 -12.13
C VAL A 13 0.41 -0.04 -12.88
N ALA A 14 0.79 -0.14 -14.15
CA ALA A 14 0.96 1.04 -14.98
C ALA A 14 -0.39 1.71 -15.25
N LYS A 15 -0.40 3.05 -15.28
CA LYS A 15 -1.57 3.84 -15.66
C LYS A 15 -1.68 3.96 -17.18
N ASP A 16 -2.91 3.88 -17.68
CA ASP A 16 -3.22 4.19 -19.08
C ASP A 16 -3.00 5.68 -19.39
N HIS A 17 -3.23 6.55 -18.39
CA HIS A 17 -3.07 7.99 -18.50
C HIS A 17 -2.22 8.54 -17.35
N PRO A 18 -0.89 8.55 -17.49
CA PRO A 18 0.00 9.14 -16.49
C PRO A 18 -0.30 10.63 -16.28
N VAL A 19 -0.32 11.06 -15.02
CA VAL A 19 -0.54 12.47 -14.66
C VAL A 19 0.81 13.09 -14.31
N ARG A 20 1.10 14.29 -14.81
CA ARG A 20 2.33 15.01 -14.45
C ARG A 20 1.99 16.24 -13.62
N ASP A 21 2.62 16.36 -12.46
CA ASP A 21 2.56 17.57 -11.64
C ASP A 21 3.86 18.39 -11.78
N ALA A 22 4.05 19.40 -10.93
CA ALA A 22 5.22 20.29 -10.98
C ALA A 22 6.56 19.59 -10.64
N ILE A 23 6.52 18.43 -9.96
CA ILE A 23 7.70 17.76 -9.40
C ILE A 23 7.90 16.33 -9.91
N GLN A 24 6.84 15.65 -10.37
CA GLN A 24 6.91 14.24 -10.73
C GLN A 24 5.88 13.84 -11.79
N THR A 25 6.12 12.67 -12.40
CA THR A 25 5.12 11.95 -13.18
C THR A 25 4.54 10.82 -12.33
N LEU A 26 3.22 10.76 -12.27
CA LEU A 26 2.45 9.74 -11.61
C LEU A 26 1.99 8.71 -12.65
N ASP A 27 2.84 7.73 -12.92
CA ASP A 27 2.69 6.69 -13.96
C ASP A 27 2.14 5.36 -13.45
N ARG A 28 1.99 5.20 -12.13
CA ARG A 28 1.54 3.95 -11.49
C ARG A 28 0.29 4.13 -10.66
N ASP A 29 -0.47 3.04 -10.52
CA ASP A 29 -1.50 2.85 -9.50
C ASP A 29 -0.99 1.83 -8.47
N GLY A 30 -0.04 2.29 -7.66
CA GLY A 30 0.51 1.54 -6.55
C GLY A 30 -0.37 1.62 -5.31
N ARG A 31 -0.58 0.49 -4.63
CA ARG A 31 -1.23 0.42 -3.32
C ARG A 31 -0.53 -0.56 -2.40
N CYS A 32 -0.36 -0.16 -1.15
CA CYS A 32 -0.05 -1.04 -0.04
C CYS A 32 -1.25 -1.04 0.90
N LEU A 33 -1.88 -2.21 1.05
CA LEU A 33 -2.99 -2.46 1.96
C LEU A 33 -2.42 -3.12 3.21
N VAL A 34 -2.75 -2.58 4.38
CA VAL A 34 -2.37 -3.13 5.67
C VAL A 34 -3.62 -3.58 6.39
N ARG A 35 -3.63 -4.83 6.83
CA ARG A 35 -4.72 -5.42 7.62
C ARG A 35 -4.18 -5.94 8.94
N ILE A 36 -4.79 -5.51 10.03
CA ILE A 36 -4.41 -5.84 11.40
C ILE A 36 -5.59 -6.55 12.07
N GLU A 37 -5.35 -7.74 12.60
CA GLU A 37 -6.37 -8.55 13.27
C GLU A 37 -6.01 -8.75 14.75
N THR A 38 -7.00 -8.72 15.63
CA THR A 38 -6.83 -8.89 17.07
C THR A 38 -7.42 -10.20 17.58
N ASP A 39 -7.02 -10.58 18.80
CA ASP A 39 -7.50 -11.78 19.50
C ASP A 39 -8.98 -11.71 19.91
N ASP A 40 -9.57 -10.52 19.93
CA ASP A 40 -10.99 -10.27 20.20
C ASP A 40 -11.84 -10.06 18.92
N GLY A 41 -11.27 -10.36 17.74
CA GLY A 41 -11.98 -10.35 16.46
C GLY A 41 -12.14 -8.97 15.83
N VAL A 42 -11.48 -7.93 16.36
CA VAL A 42 -11.43 -6.61 15.74
C VAL A 42 -10.45 -6.63 14.57
N VAL A 43 -10.86 -6.04 13.45
CA VAL A 43 -10.05 -5.91 12.24
C VAL A 43 -9.93 -4.43 11.88
N GLY A 44 -8.69 -3.97 11.71
CA GLY A 44 -8.36 -2.65 11.18
C GLY A 44 -7.75 -2.77 9.79
N GLU A 45 -8.19 -1.92 8.86
CA GLU A 45 -7.66 -1.87 7.50
C GLU A 45 -7.20 -0.45 7.17
N SER A 46 -6.10 -0.35 6.43
CA SER A 46 -5.56 0.91 5.91
C SER A 46 -5.03 0.72 4.49
N SER A 47 -5.02 1.80 3.71
CA SER A 47 -4.53 1.82 2.34
C SER A 47 -3.64 3.04 2.11
N THR A 48 -2.41 2.80 1.67
CA THR A 48 -1.50 3.86 1.22
C THR A 48 -1.35 3.80 -0.29
N TYR A 49 -1.59 4.93 -0.95
CA TYR A 49 -1.48 5.06 -2.41
C TYR A 49 -0.10 5.57 -2.83
N PHE A 50 0.42 4.99 -3.91
CA PHE A 50 1.66 5.38 -4.57
C PHE A 50 1.36 5.63 -6.04
N GLY A 51 1.31 6.91 -6.42
CA GLY A 51 1.01 7.28 -7.80
C GLY A 51 2.17 7.09 -8.78
N ARG A 52 3.35 6.71 -8.29
CA ARG A 52 4.59 6.59 -9.05
C ARG A 52 5.40 5.40 -8.57
N GLU A 53 6.35 4.99 -9.39
CA GLU A 53 7.37 3.99 -9.09
C GLU A 53 6.81 2.58 -8.83
N GLU A 54 7.34 1.61 -9.54
CA GLU A 54 6.82 0.24 -9.51
C GLU A 54 7.00 -0.42 -8.14
N ALA A 55 8.17 -0.23 -7.53
CA ALA A 55 8.57 -0.94 -6.31
C ALA A 55 8.14 -0.24 -5.00
N SER A 56 7.70 1.01 -5.04
CA SER A 56 7.47 1.82 -3.83
C SER A 56 6.41 1.24 -2.88
N PRO A 57 5.27 0.71 -3.36
CA PRO A 57 4.35 -0.07 -2.54
C PRO A 57 4.99 -1.29 -1.84
N ALA A 58 5.86 -2.02 -2.54
CA ALA A 58 6.51 -3.23 -2.04
C ALA A 58 7.56 -2.91 -0.96
N LEU A 59 8.30 -1.81 -1.14
CA LEU A 59 9.23 -1.32 -0.14
C LEU A 59 8.52 -0.95 1.16
N LEU A 60 7.36 -0.28 1.10
CA LEU A 60 6.60 0.03 2.31
C LEU A 60 6.10 -1.26 3.01
N ALA A 61 5.59 -2.23 2.25
CA ALA A 61 5.14 -3.50 2.82
C ALA A 61 6.25 -4.22 3.58
N HIS A 62 7.46 -4.27 3.01
CA HIS A 62 8.62 -4.89 3.66
C HIS A 62 9.06 -4.20 4.97
N LEU A 63 8.69 -2.93 5.19
CA LEU A 63 8.97 -2.22 6.44
C LEU A 63 7.94 -2.52 7.53
N VAL A 64 6.78 -3.05 7.15
CA VAL A 64 5.64 -3.29 8.05
C VAL A 64 5.55 -4.78 8.42
N ASP A 65 6.00 -5.69 7.55
CA ASP A 65 6.13 -7.14 7.79
C ASP A 65 7.28 -7.48 8.76
#